data_AF-A0A530LWZ9-F1
#
_entry.id   AF-A0A530LWZ9-F1
#
_cell.length_a   1.000
_cell.length_b   1.000
_cell.length_c   1.000
_cell.angle_alpha   90.00
_cell.angle_beta   90.00
_cell.angle_gamma   90.00
#
_symmetry.space_group_name_H-M   'P 1'
#
loop_
_entity.id
_entity.type
_entity.pdbx_description
1 polymer ?
#
loop_
_entity_poly.entity_id
_entity_poly.type
_entity_poly.pdbx_seq_one_letter_code
_entity_poly.pdbx_strand_id
1 'polypeptide(L)' 'MTNSRPQSQSELSQLDIPFMGRWHYSRAEIIADGIVHAVGIVLAIAAGSTLLALAAYRTGPGEYVAAAFYV' A
#
# COMPACT_ATOMS: atom_id res chain seq x y z
N MET A 1 -39.56 -12.37 39.23
CA MET A 1 -39.04 -11.03 38.89
C MET A 1 -37.83 -11.18 37.99
N THR A 2 -38.01 -11.36 36.68
CA THR A 2 -36.94 -11.19 35.66
C THR A 2 -37.60 -10.68 34.39
N ASN A 3 -37.83 -9.38 34.32
CA ASN A 3 -38.35 -8.74 33.10
C ASN A 3 -37.21 -8.60 32.10
N SER A 4 -37.06 -9.59 31.21
CA SER A 4 -36.14 -9.55 30.08
C SER A 4 -36.64 -8.51 29.08
N ARG A 5 -36.16 -7.27 29.20
CA ARG A 5 -36.43 -6.22 28.22
C ARG A 5 -35.84 -6.66 26.87
N PRO A 6 -36.63 -6.72 25.78
CA PRO A 6 -36.06 -6.84 24.44
C PRO A 6 -35.32 -5.54 24.14
N GLN A 7 -34.00 -5.62 23.98
CA GLN A 7 -33.22 -4.47 23.50
C GLN A 7 -33.75 -4.10 22.11
N SER A 8 -34.29 -2.89 22.00
CA SER A 8 -34.82 -2.39 20.75
C SER A 8 -33.69 -2.32 19.73
N GLN A 9 -33.95 -2.77 18.51
CA GLN A 9 -33.00 -2.74 17.39
C GLN A 9 -32.35 -1.36 17.15
N SER A 10 -32.91 -0.30 17.74
CA SER A 10 -32.34 1.05 17.79
C SER A 10 -30.99 1.15 18.52
N GLU A 11 -30.70 0.32 19.52
CA GLU A 11 -29.40 0.35 20.23
C GLU A 11 -28.26 -0.19 19.35
N LEU A 12 -28.55 -1.13 18.42
CA LEU A 12 -27.57 -1.63 17.45
C LEU A 12 -27.35 -0.68 16.26
N SER A 13 -28.30 0.22 15.98
CA SER A 13 -28.15 1.26 14.96
C SER A 13 -27.24 2.41 15.37
N GLN A 14 -26.81 2.46 16.64
CA GLN A 14 -25.98 3.54 17.19
C GLN A 14 -24.47 3.26 17.13
N LEU A 15 -24.05 2.14 16.54
CA LEU A 15 -22.68 2.00 16.01
C LEU A 15 -22.59 2.80 14.71
N ASP A 16 -22.67 4.12 14.86
CA ASP A 16 -22.53 5.13 13.82
C ASP A 16 -21.04 5.18 13.45
N ILE A 17 -20.62 4.29 12.55
CA ILE A 17 -19.25 4.29 12.01
C ILE A 17 -19.17 5.49 11.07
N PRO A 18 -18.58 6.64 11.44
CA PRO A 18 -19.00 7.91 10.85
C PRO A 18 -18.49 8.17 9.43
N PHE A 19 -17.79 7.21 8.79
CA PHE A 19 -16.99 7.49 7.59
C PHE A 19 -16.92 6.37 6.55
N MET A 20 -17.63 5.25 6.71
CA MET A 20 -17.66 4.24 5.63
C MET A 20 -18.60 4.69 4.50
N GLY A 21 -18.02 5.25 3.43
CA GLY A 21 -18.72 5.43 2.14
C GLY A 21 -18.88 6.85 1.60
N ARG A 22 -18.34 7.89 2.26
CA ARG A 22 -18.38 9.28 1.73
C ARG A 22 -17.08 9.76 1.07
N TRP A 23 -16.07 8.90 0.92
CA TRP A 23 -14.83 9.26 0.23
C TRP A 23 -15.08 9.35 -1.28
N HIS A 24 -15.28 10.57 -1.79
CA HIS A 24 -15.27 10.83 -3.23
C HIS A 24 -13.83 11.04 -3.65
N TYR A 25 -13.25 10.03 -4.29
CA TYR A 25 -11.91 10.13 -4.87
C TYR A 25 -11.90 11.25 -5.90
N SER A 26 -11.16 12.31 -5.62
CA SER A 26 -11.13 13.46 -6.52
C SER A 26 -10.22 13.16 -7.72
N ARG A 27 -10.44 13.82 -8.86
CA ARG A 27 -9.52 13.70 -10.00
C ARG A 27 -8.09 14.08 -9.63
N ALA A 28 -7.94 15.07 -8.75
CA ALA A 28 -6.63 15.48 -8.25
C ALA A 28 -5.96 14.37 -7.42
N GLU A 29 -6.73 13.63 -6.63
CA GLU A 29 -6.24 12.50 -5.83
C GLU A 29 -5.77 11.34 -6.71
N ILE A 30 -6.50 11.02 -7.79
CA ILE A 30 -6.08 9.99 -8.77
C ILE A 30 -4.78 10.41 -9.47
N ILE A 31 -4.67 11.68 -9.87
CA ILE A 31 -3.46 12.19 -10.53
C ILE A 31 -2.27 12.17 -9.56
N ALA A 32 -2.48 12.60 -8.31
CA ALA A 32 -1.44 12.58 -7.29
C ALA A 32 -0.93 11.16 -7.02
N ASP A 33 -1.84 10.19 -6.87
CA ASP A 33 -1.48 8.79 -6.66
C ASP A 33 -0.69 8.24 -7.86
N GLY A 34 -1.16 8.53 -9.07
CA GLY A 34 -0.44 8.16 -10.30
C GLY A 34 0.96 8.75 -10.39
N ILE A 35 1.15 10.03 -10.03
CA ILE A 35 2.47 10.68 -10.02
C ILE A 35 3.38 10.05 -8.96
N VAL A 36 2.90 9.90 -7.73
CA VAL A 36 3.67 9.31 -6.64
C VAL A 36 4.10 7.89 -7.00
N HIS A 37 3.19 7.12 -7.59
CA HIS A 37 3.48 5.77 -8.05
C HIS A 37 4.53 5.75 -9.16
N ALA A 38 4.38 6.61 -10.18
CA ALA A 38 5.33 6.69 -11.29
C ALA A 38 6.73 7.10 -10.80
N VAL A 39 6.82 8.09 -9.91
CA VAL A 39 8.09 8.49 -9.29
C VAL A 39 8.69 7.34 -8.49
N GLY A 40 7.88 6.62 -7.71
CA GLY A 40 8.30 5.43 -6.96
C GLY A 40 8.90 4.35 -7.86
N ILE A 41 8.25 4.05 -8.99
CA ILE A 41 8.76 3.09 -9.99
C ILE A 41 10.11 3.55 -10.53
N VAL A 42 10.22 4.82 -10.95
CA VAL A 42 11.47 5.35 -11.52
C VAL A 42 12.61 5.27 -10.50
N LEU A 43 12.35 5.65 -9.25
CA LEU A 43 13.33 5.57 -8.17
C LEU A 43 13.72 4.12 -7.84
N ALA A 44 12.76 3.20 -7.81
CA ALA A 44 13.02 1.78 -7.57
C ALA A 44 13.91 1.18 -8.66
N ILE A 45 13.59 1.45 -9.94
CA ILE A 45 14.40 0.99 -11.08
C ILE A 45 15.80 1.60 -11.01
N ALA A 46 15.91 2.90 -10.74
CA ALA A 46 17.21 3.58 -10.67
C ALA A 46 18.08 3.02 -9.53
N ALA A 47 17.50 2.87 -8.33
CA ALA A 47 18.18 2.31 -7.17
C ALA A 47 18.58 0.85 -7.40
N GLY A 48 17.66 0.01 -7.87
CA GLY A 48 17.90 -1.39 -8.19
C GLY A 48 18.99 -1.56 -9.24
N SER A 49 18.91 -0.81 -10.34
CA SER A 49 19.93 -0.82 -11.40
C SER A 49 21.30 -0.36 -10.89
N THR A 50 21.33 0.65 -10.03
CA THR A 50 22.59 1.15 -9.44
C THR A 50 23.22 0.10 -8.53
N LEU A 51 22.42 -0.52 -7.65
CA LEU A 51 22.90 -1.58 -6.77
C LEU A 51 23.37 -2.80 -7.56
N LEU A 52 22.64 -3.18 -8.61
CA LEU A 52 23.02 -4.28 -9.49
C LEU A 52 24.32 -3.97 -10.22
N ALA A 53 24.46 -2.77 -10.80
CA ALA A 53 25.69 -2.34 -11.45
C ALA A 53 26.89 -2.34 -10.50
N LEU A 54 26.70 -1.94 -9.23
CA LEU A 54 27.75 -2.01 -8.21
C LEU A 54 28.09 -3.46 -7.82
N ALA A 55 27.10 -4.34 -7.74
CA ALA A 55 27.30 -5.75 -7.42
C ALA A 55 28.18 -6.44 -8.47
N ALA A 56 28.04 -6.08 -9.76
CA ALA A 56 28.85 -6.61 -10.85
C ALA A 56 30.36 -6.52 -10.60
N TYR A 57 30.81 -5.49 -9.87
CA TYR A 57 32.23 -5.28 -9.55
C TYR A 57 32.65 -5.82 -8.18
N ARG A 58 31.72 -6.27 -7.34
CA ARG A 58 31.98 -6.63 -5.94
C ARG A 58 31.65 -8.07 -5.58
N THR A 59 30.90 -8.80 -6.40
CA THR A 59 30.43 -10.14 -6.08
C THR A 59 30.91 -11.17 -7.11
N GLY A 60 30.89 -12.45 -6.72
CA GLY A 60 31.14 -13.54 -7.66
C GLY A 60 30.04 -13.65 -8.73
N PRO A 61 30.29 -14.33 -9.87
CA PRO A 61 29.32 -14.41 -10.97
C PRO A 61 27.98 -15.03 -10.56
N GLY A 62 27.99 -16.04 -9.69
CA GLY A 62 26.76 -16.68 -9.20
C GLY A 62 25.95 -15.78 -8.26
N GLU A 63 26.63 -15.01 -7.41
CA GLU A 63 26.01 -14.03 -6.50
C GLU A 63 25.41 -12.86 -7.28
N TYR A 64 26.09 -12.42 -8.34
CA TYR A 64 25.58 -11.40 -9.24
C TYR A 64 24.30 -11.83 -9.96
N VAL A 65 24.26 -13.07 -10.47
CA VAL A 65 23.05 -13.63 -11.09
C VAL A 65 21.91 -13.71 -10.07
N ALA A 66 22.19 -14.14 -8.84
CA ALA A 66 21.18 -14.16 -7.77
C ALA A 66 20.65 -12.75 -7.46
N ALA A 67 21.53 -11.76 -7.37
CA ALA A 67 21.16 -10.36 -7.18
C ALA A 67 20.27 -9.84 -8.31
N ALA A 68 20.54 -10.22 -9.57
CA ALA A 68 19.76 -9.82 -10.73
C ALA A 68 18.31 -10.36 -10.73
N PHE A 69 18.06 -11.51 -10.10
CA PHE A 69 16.71 -12.09 -9.97
C PHE A 69 15.92 -11.56 -8.78
N TYR A 70 16.59 -11.00 -7.78
CA TYR A 70 15.97 -10.60 -6.52
C TYR A 70 15.66 -9.10 -6.45
N VAL A 71 16.35 -8.29 -7.26
CA VAL A 71 16.18 -6.83 -7.37
C VAL A 71 15.06 -6.46 -8.33
#